data_AF-A0A7C5ERV8-F1
#
_entry.id   AF-A0A7C5ERV8-F1
#
_cell.length_a   1.000
_cell.length_b   1.000
_cell.length_c   1.000
_cell.angle_alpha   90.00
_cell.angle_beta   90.00
_cell.angle_gamma   90.00
#
_symmetry.space_group_name_H-M   'P 1'
#
loop_
_entity.id
_entity.type
_entity.pdbx_description
1 polymer ?
#
loop_
_entity_poly.entity_id
_entity_poly.type
_entity_poly.pdbx_seq_one_letter_code
_entity_poly.pdbx_strand_id
1 'polypeptide(L)'
;MLARGGNKYAPENNVRLDCLERLALCKARCCTLNFCLTEEDLDEGVARWDYGQPYWIRKRADGYCVHCDPETFRCRIFAHRPFVCRTYDCRQDPRIWSDFENGLLAPLEQPGV
;
A
#
# COMPACT_ATOMS: atom_id res chain seq x y z
N MET A 1 -14.72 -10.02 3.68
CA MET A 1 -14.21 -10.71 2.48
C MET A 1 -12.69 -10.62 2.52
N LEU A 2 -11.97 -11.73 2.35
CA LEU A 2 -10.50 -11.72 2.28
C LEU A 2 -10.03 -11.39 0.86
N ALA A 3 -8.82 -10.86 0.72
CA ALA A 3 -8.18 -10.83 -0.59
C ALA A 3 -7.73 -12.25 -0.99
N ARG A 4 -7.84 -12.58 -2.28
CA ARG A 4 -7.21 -13.78 -2.82
C ARG A 4 -5.71 -13.54 -2.91
N GLY A 5 -4.91 -14.47 -2.39
CA GLY A 5 -3.46 -14.42 -2.47
C GLY A 5 -2.85 -15.81 -2.59
N GLY A 6 -1.62 -15.87 -3.08
CA GLY A 6 -0.74 -17.03 -2.99
C GLY A 6 0.42 -16.75 -2.04
N ASN A 7 1.49 -17.55 -2.12
CA ASN A 7 2.71 -17.33 -1.33
C ASN A 7 3.28 -15.93 -1.62
N LYS A 8 3.19 -15.03 -0.65
CA LYS A 8 3.60 -13.63 -0.80
C LYS A 8 5.12 -13.45 -0.86
N TYR A 9 5.89 -14.44 -0.46
CA TYR A 9 7.35 -14.43 -0.54
C TYR A 9 7.86 -15.03 -1.86
N ALA A 10 6.98 -15.55 -2.71
CA ALA A 10 7.36 -16.04 -4.02
C ALA A 10 7.91 -14.88 -4.89
N PRO A 11 9.08 -15.04 -5.55
CA PRO A 11 9.72 -13.96 -6.30
C PRO A 11 8.84 -13.31 -7.38
N GLU A 12 7.97 -14.08 -8.02
CA GLU A 12 7.01 -13.64 -9.04
C GLU A 12 5.92 -12.71 -8.50
N ASN A 13 5.66 -12.75 -7.19
CA ASN A 13 4.64 -11.93 -6.52
C ASN A 13 5.23 -10.62 -5.97
N ASN A 14 6.44 -10.24 -6.37
CA ASN A 14 7.13 -9.05 -5.89
C ASN A 14 7.47 -8.10 -7.04
N VAL A 15 6.62 -7.09 -7.23
CA VAL A 15 6.89 -5.97 -8.13
C VAL A 15 8.12 -5.24 -7.63
N ARG A 16 9.16 -5.23 -8.47
CA ARG A 16 10.42 -4.53 -8.20
C ARG A 16 10.30 -3.08 -8.69
N LEU A 17 10.17 -2.18 -7.73
CA LEU A 17 10.17 -0.73 -7.92
C LEU A 17 11.10 -0.13 -6.87
N ASP A 18 11.94 0.84 -7.26
CA ASP A 18 12.66 1.64 -6.28
C ASP A 18 11.73 2.72 -5.71
N CYS A 19 11.05 2.37 -4.63
CA CYS A 19 10.18 3.30 -3.92
C CYS A 19 10.97 4.51 -3.38
N LEU A 20 12.26 4.36 -3.03
CA LEU A 20 13.01 5.40 -2.32
C LEU A 20 13.31 6.60 -3.22
N GLU A 21 13.50 6.38 -4.52
CA GLU A 21 13.72 7.45 -5.50
C GLU A 21 12.50 8.38 -5.64
N ARG A 22 11.29 7.85 -5.43
CA ARG A 22 10.03 8.58 -5.64
C ARG A 22 9.29 8.93 -4.35
N LEU A 23 9.75 8.45 -3.19
CA LEU A 23 9.04 8.58 -1.92
C LEU A 23 8.81 10.03 -1.50
N ALA A 24 9.81 10.90 -1.71
CA ALA A 24 9.71 12.32 -1.43
C ALA A 24 8.63 13.04 -2.27
N LEU A 25 8.35 12.51 -3.47
CA LEU A 25 7.29 13.00 -4.35
C LEU A 25 5.95 12.41 -3.93
N CYS A 26 5.82 11.08 -3.97
CA CYS A 26 4.53 10.41 -3.79
C CYS A 26 4.04 10.36 -2.35
N LYS A 27 4.92 10.64 -1.36
CA LYS A 27 4.60 10.63 0.08
C LYS A 27 3.85 9.38 0.51
N ALA A 28 4.21 8.22 -0.04
CA ALA A 28 3.56 6.94 0.19
C ALA A 28 2.04 6.92 -0.07
N ARG A 29 1.54 7.56 -1.14
CA ARG A 29 0.12 7.46 -1.55
C ARG A 29 -0.42 6.02 -1.64
N CYS A 30 0.41 5.03 -1.98
CA CYS A 30 -0.03 3.63 -1.96
C CYS A 30 -0.51 3.15 -0.57
N CYS A 31 0.04 3.73 0.52
CA CYS A 31 -0.37 3.44 1.88
C CYS A 31 -1.73 4.05 2.25
N THR A 32 -2.32 4.93 1.42
CA THR A 32 -3.68 5.47 1.62
C THR A 32 -4.76 4.60 0.99
N LEU A 33 -4.39 3.66 0.11
CA LEU A 33 -5.33 2.73 -0.53
C LEU A 33 -5.93 1.75 0.48
N ASN A 34 -7.21 1.41 0.29
CA ASN A 34 -7.91 0.40 1.08
C ASN A 34 -7.92 -0.94 0.34
N PHE A 35 -7.62 -2.02 1.06
CA PHE A 35 -7.68 -3.39 0.56
C PHE A 35 -7.84 -4.37 1.73
N CYS A 36 -8.31 -5.58 1.44
CA CYS A 36 -8.34 -6.66 2.40
C CYS A 36 -7.01 -7.42 2.44
N LEU A 37 -6.63 -7.90 3.61
CA LEU A 37 -5.52 -8.82 3.79
C LEU A 37 -5.89 -10.22 3.27
N THR A 38 -4.87 -10.99 2.91
CA THR A 38 -5.00 -12.42 2.56
C THR A 38 -4.92 -13.29 3.82
N GLU A 39 -5.17 -14.59 3.68
CA GLU A 39 -5.01 -15.56 4.78
C GLU A 39 -3.57 -15.57 5.32
N GLU A 40 -2.57 -15.68 4.45
CA GLU A 40 -1.15 -15.65 4.85
C GLU A 40 -0.76 -14.35 5.56
N ASP A 41 -1.30 -13.21 5.14
CA ASP A 41 -1.05 -11.92 5.81
C ASP A 41 -1.61 -11.87 7.23
N LEU A 42 -2.73 -12.55 7.48
CA LEU A 42 -3.37 -12.63 8.79
C LEU A 42 -2.66 -13.65 9.68
N ASP A 43 -2.30 -14.81 9.14
CA ASP A 43 -1.61 -15.88 9.86
C ASP A 43 -0.22 -15.44 10.35
N GLU A 44 0.50 -14.63 9.55
CA GLU A 44 1.79 -14.07 9.96
C GLU A 44 1.67 -13.06 11.12
N GLY A 45 0.52 -12.41 11.25
CA GLY A 45 0.22 -11.48 12.36
C GLY A 45 1.01 -10.15 12.35
N VAL A 46 1.85 -9.90 11.35
CA VAL A 46 2.64 -8.67 11.21
C VAL A 46 1.77 -7.51 10.71
N ALA A 47 0.93 -7.76 9.71
CA ALA A 47 -0.03 -6.78 9.22
C ALA A 47 -1.15 -6.57 10.25
N ARG A 48 -1.71 -5.35 10.31
CA ARG A 48 -2.77 -4.99 11.25
C ARG A 48 -4.02 -4.71 10.45
N TRP A 49 -5.15 -5.24 10.91
CA TRP A 49 -6.43 -5.07 10.27
C TRP A 49 -7.39 -4.28 11.15
N ASP A 50 -8.47 -3.79 10.54
CA ASP A 50 -9.50 -3.01 11.21
C ASP A 50 -10.53 -3.92 11.90
N TYR A 51 -10.67 -3.80 13.22
CA TYR A 51 -11.63 -4.58 13.99
C TYR A 51 -13.10 -4.24 13.66
N GLY A 52 -13.39 -3.00 13.25
CA GLY A 52 -14.72 -2.58 12.82
C GLY A 52 -15.03 -2.96 11.37
N GLN A 53 -13.99 -3.23 10.57
CA GLN A 53 -14.11 -3.75 9.20
C GLN A 53 -13.16 -4.93 9.01
N PRO A 54 -13.55 -6.15 9.42
CA PRO A 54 -12.65 -7.28 9.46
C PRO A 54 -11.86 -7.50 8.17
N TYR A 55 -10.56 -7.73 8.36
CA TYR A 55 -9.54 -7.98 7.33
C TYR A 55 -9.13 -6.79 6.47
N TRP A 56 -9.79 -5.64 6.56
CA TRP A 56 -9.30 -4.43 5.90
C TRP A 56 -8.00 -3.97 6.55
N ILE A 57 -7.03 -3.51 5.75
CA ILE A 57 -5.79 -2.92 6.27
C ILE A 57 -6.11 -1.76 7.21
N ARG A 58 -5.59 -1.82 8.44
CA ARG A 58 -5.90 -0.83 9.46
C ARG A 58 -5.34 0.53 9.05
N LYS A 59 -6.17 1.57 9.18
CA LYS A 59 -5.81 2.96 8.93
C LYS A 59 -5.58 3.75 10.22
N ARG A 60 -4.75 4.77 10.11
CA ARG A 60 -4.66 5.89 11.06
C ARG A 60 -5.73 6.93 10.72
N ALA A 61 -5.88 7.93 11.59
CA ALA A 61 -6.82 9.04 11.39
C ALA A 61 -6.50 9.89 10.14
N ASP A 62 -5.24 9.92 9.68
CA ASP A 62 -4.81 10.65 8.48
C ASP A 62 -4.96 9.85 7.17
N GLY A 63 -5.61 8.67 7.21
CA GLY A 63 -5.92 7.86 6.04
C GLY A 63 -4.80 6.94 5.56
N TYR A 64 -3.59 7.01 6.14
CA TYR A 64 -2.51 6.08 5.86
C TYR A 64 -2.70 4.77 6.63
N CYS A 65 -2.15 3.66 6.11
CA CYS A 65 -2.06 2.44 6.89
C CYS A 65 -1.18 2.66 8.14
N VAL A 66 -1.48 1.92 9.20
CA VAL A 66 -0.76 2.04 10.49
C VAL A 66 0.73 1.71 10.41
N HIS A 67 1.17 1.08 9.32
CA HIS A 67 2.56 0.68 9.09
C HIS A 67 3.39 1.71 8.33
N CYS A 68 2.77 2.74 7.77
CA CYS A 68 3.49 3.85 7.18
C CYS A 68 4.09 4.70 8.31
N ASP A 69 5.36 5.06 8.21
CA ASP A 69 5.98 5.99 9.13
C ASP A 69 5.52 7.43 8.83
N PRO A 70 4.95 8.18 9.79
CA PRO A 70 4.38 9.49 9.51
C PRO A 70 5.43 10.58 9.23
N GLU A 71 6.68 10.38 9.64
CA GLU A 71 7.76 11.36 9.46
C GLU A 71 8.52 11.11 8.15
N THR A 72 8.79 9.84 7.85
CA THR A 72 9.65 9.42 6.73
C THR A 72 8.88 8.85 5.54
N PHE A 73 7.59 8.56 5.70
CA PHE A 73 6.74 7.84 4.74
C PHE A 73 7.22 6.41 4.41
N ARG A 74 8.23 5.89 5.11
CA ARG A 74 8.74 4.53 4.88
C ARG A 74 7.77 3.50 5.45
N CYS A 75 7.65 2.36 4.78
CA CYS A 75 6.89 1.24 5.32
C CYS A 75 7.71 0.51 6.39
N ARG A 76 7.22 0.50 7.64
CA ARG A 76 7.90 -0.14 8.78
C ARG A 76 7.93 -1.68 8.67
N ILE A 77 7.04 -2.25 7.86
CA ILE A 77 6.97 -3.70 7.59
C ILE A 77 7.40 -4.04 6.15
N PHE A 78 8.28 -3.25 5.53
CA PHE A 78 8.61 -3.40 4.09
C PHE A 78 9.00 -4.84 3.68
N ALA A 79 9.78 -5.52 4.53
CA ALA A 79 10.21 -6.91 4.33
C ALA A 79 9.09 -7.94 4.50
N HIS A 80 8.00 -7.57 5.18
CA HIS A 80 6.82 -8.38 5.51
C HIS A 80 5.53 -7.83 4.89
N ARG A 81 5.67 -6.99 3.85
CA ARG A 81 4.54 -6.33 3.18
C ARG A 81 3.42 -7.32 2.87
N PRO A 82 2.14 -6.89 3.02
CA PRO A 82 1.00 -7.69 2.61
C PRO A 82 1.12 -8.19 1.17
N PHE A 83 0.50 -9.31 0.83
CA PHE A 83 0.50 -9.86 -0.53
C PHE A 83 0.12 -8.79 -1.57
N VAL A 84 -0.97 -8.07 -1.31
CA VAL A 84 -1.46 -6.98 -2.18
C VAL A 84 -0.42 -5.89 -2.34
N CYS A 85 0.33 -5.53 -1.29
CA CYS A 85 1.38 -4.50 -1.39
C CYS A 85 2.62 -4.97 -2.16
N ARG A 86 2.84 -6.28 -2.30
CA ARG A 86 3.97 -6.83 -3.05
C ARG A 86 3.66 -6.95 -4.53
N THR A 87 2.42 -7.30 -4.87
CA THR A 87 1.96 -7.45 -6.26
C THR A 87 1.52 -6.12 -6.88
N TYR A 88 1.34 -5.08 -6.07
CA TYR A 88 0.89 -3.77 -6.52
C TYR A 88 2.01 -2.98 -7.23
N ASP A 89 1.72 -2.53 -8.45
CA ASP A 89 2.59 -1.64 -9.24
C ASP A 89 1.96 -0.25 -9.35
N CYS A 90 2.53 0.74 -8.66
CA CYS A 90 1.98 2.10 -8.70
C CYS A 90 2.17 2.79 -10.05
N ARG A 91 3.11 2.34 -10.91
CA ARG A 91 3.43 3.01 -12.19
C ARG A 91 2.23 3.09 -13.13
N GLN A 92 1.32 2.13 -12.99
CA GLN A 92 0.12 1.98 -13.81
C GLN A 92 -1.14 2.47 -13.10
N ASP A 93 -1.01 3.06 -11.89
CA ASP A 93 -2.15 3.47 -11.10
C ASP A 93 -2.45 4.97 -11.26
N PRO A 94 -3.55 5.34 -11.94
CA PRO A 94 -3.91 6.73 -12.20
C PRO A 94 -4.35 7.48 -10.93
N ARG A 95 -4.56 6.80 -9.81
CA ARG A 95 -4.81 7.43 -8.49
C ARG A 95 -3.52 7.96 -7.87
N ILE A 96 -2.36 7.47 -8.32
CA ILE A 96 -1.05 7.85 -7.80
C ILE A 96 -0.35 8.82 -8.75
N TRP A 97 -0.27 8.48 -10.04
CA TRP A 97 0.50 9.23 -11.03
C TRP A 97 -0.37 9.63 -12.23
N SER A 98 -0.28 10.89 -12.62
CA SER A 98 -0.71 11.33 -13.95
C SER A 98 0.36 11.03 -14.99
N ASP A 99 1.63 11.11 -14.59
CA ASP A 99 2.78 10.72 -15.41
C ASP A 99 3.89 10.20 -14.48
N PHE A 100 4.11 8.89 -14.49
CA PHE A 100 5.11 8.26 -13.62
C PHE A 100 6.54 8.65 -14.02
N GLU A 101 6.83 8.69 -15.32
CA GLU A 101 8.17 8.96 -15.84
C GLU A 101 8.62 10.37 -15.45
N ASN A 102 7.73 11.35 -15.66
CA ASN A 102 7.97 12.75 -15.31
C ASN A 102 7.72 13.08 -13.83
N GLY A 103 7.31 12.09 -13.01
CA GLY A 103 7.07 12.29 -11.58
C GLY A 103 5.87 13.20 -11.26
N LEU A 104 4.89 13.29 -12.17
CA LEU A 104 3.68 14.08 -11.98
C LEU A 104 2.63 13.26 -11.25
N LEU A 105 2.30 13.67 -10.03
CA LEU A 105 1.26 13.01 -9.24
C LEU A 105 -0.12 13.26 -9.82
N ALA A 106 -0.98 12.26 -9.65
CA ALA A 106 -2.40 12.43 -9.88
C ALA A 106 -2.96 13.55 -9.00
N PRO A 107 -3.91 14.36 -9.50
CA PRO A 107 -4.68 15.27 -8.67
C PRO A 107 -5.22 14.52 -7.45
N LEU A 108 -5.23 15.18 -6.28
CA LEU A 108 -6.03 14.66 -5.18
C LEU A 108 -7.49 14.79 -5.63
N GLU A 109 -8.22 13.67 -5.70
CA GLU A 109 -9.66 13.73 -5.92
C GLU A 109 -10.24 14.71 -4.89
N GLN A 110 -10.84 15.80 -5.36
CA GLN A 110 -11.63 16.64 -4.47
C GLN A 110 -12.84 15.79 -4.08
N PRO A 111 -13.17 15.67 -2.78
CA PRO A 111 -14.47 15.11 -2.41
C PRO A 111 -15.52 15.91 -3.19
N GLY A 112 -16.32 15.21 -3.99
CA GLY A 112 -17.29 15.83 -4.88
C GLY A 112 -18.12 16.89 -4.15
N VAL A 113 -18.26 18.05 -4.79
CA VAL A 113 -19.35 19.00 -4.54
C VAL A 113 -20.69 18.27 -4.60
#